data_AF-A0A350X2D3-F1
#
_entry.id   AF-A0A350X2D3-F1
#
_cell.length_a   1.000
_cell.length_b   1.000
_cell.length_c   1.000
_cell.angle_alpha   90.00
_cell.angle_beta   90.00
_cell.angle_gamma   90.00
#
_symmetry.space_group_name_H-M   'P 1'
#
loop_
_entity.id
_entity.type
_entity.pdbx_description
1 polymer ?
#
loop_
_entity_poly.entity_id
_entity_poly.type
_entity_poly.pdbx_seq_one_letter_code
_entity_poly.pdbx_strand_id
1 'polypeptide(L)'
;MKHVNTEKKINKIDNAISALNTAKKYLSNGEEINKVVQEFNRERQLLVNELYANDHYIYPIAKEHMETLVDQELGAEQQKELLEYLKESFGRNAATDGKTSTGLNAWLKKLNVVYTWKSVENSDWATLIITDFNPFKK
;
A
#
# COMPACT_ATOMS: atom_id res chain seq x y z
N MET A 1 0.26 -2.76 -14.60
CA MET A 1 0.99 -2.97 -13.32
C MET A 1 1.42 -4.42 -13.15
N LYS A 2 2.65 -4.62 -12.66
CA LYS A 2 3.39 -5.89 -12.68
C LYS A 2 2.85 -6.96 -11.73
N HIS A 3 2.36 -6.59 -10.55
CA HIS A 3 2.02 -7.52 -9.47
C HIS A 3 0.50 -7.68 -9.20
N VAL A 4 -0.35 -7.26 -10.13
CA VAL A 4 -1.82 -7.29 -9.99
C VAL A 4 -2.35 -8.70 -9.65
N ASN A 5 -1.76 -9.75 -10.22
CA ASN A 5 -2.17 -11.12 -9.94
C ASN A 5 -1.84 -11.56 -8.51
N THR A 6 -0.69 -11.12 -7.97
CA THR A 6 -0.30 -11.35 -6.58
C THR A 6 -1.25 -10.63 -5.62
N GLU A 7 -1.57 -9.36 -5.89
CA GLU A 7 -2.57 -8.59 -5.11
C GLU A 7 -3.95 -9.29 -5.11
N LYS A 8 -4.40 -9.79 -6.27
CA LYS A 8 -5.65 -10.55 -6.38
C LYS A 8 -5.63 -11.85 -5.57
N LYS A 9 -4.51 -12.57 -5.54
CA LYS A 9 -4.35 -13.80 -4.74
C LYS A 9 -4.40 -13.51 -3.25
N ILE A 10 -3.65 -12.50 -2.79
CA ILE A 10 -3.69 -12.04 -1.39
C ILE A 10 -5.13 -11.68 -0.99
N ASN A 11 -5.84 -10.92 -1.83
CA ASN A 11 -7.23 -10.55 -1.56
C ASN A 11 -8.18 -11.75 -1.47
N LYS A 12 -8.00 -12.77 -2.31
CA LYS A 12 -8.78 -14.01 -2.23
C LYS A 12 -8.52 -14.75 -0.93
N ILE A 13 -7.26 -14.86 -0.51
CA ILE A 13 -6.88 -15.50 0.75
C ILE A 13 -7.49 -14.74 1.95
N ASP A 14 -7.39 -13.41 1.97
CA ASP A 14 -7.98 -12.59 3.04
C ASP A 14 -9.50 -12.80 3.16
N ASN A 15 -10.20 -12.86 2.01
CA ASN A 15 -11.63 -13.11 1.99
C ASN A 15 -11.96 -14.53 2.51
N ALA A 16 -11.16 -15.53 2.13
CA ALA A 16 -11.34 -16.90 2.60
C ALA A 16 -11.11 -17.01 4.12
N ILE A 17 -10.05 -16.40 4.65
CA ILE A 17 -9.78 -16.33 6.09
C ILE A 17 -10.95 -15.67 6.83
N SER A 18 -11.46 -14.54 6.32
CA SER A 18 -12.61 -13.85 6.92
C SER A 18 -13.88 -14.71 6.94
N ALA A 19 -14.15 -15.43 5.84
CA ALA A 19 -15.27 -16.35 5.75
C ALA A 19 -15.13 -17.53 6.72
N LEU A 20 -13.94 -18.13 6.79
CA LEU A 20 -13.63 -19.23 7.72
C LEU A 20 -13.77 -18.79 9.19
N ASN A 21 -13.26 -17.62 9.55
CA ASN A 21 -13.41 -17.06 10.90
C ASN A 21 -14.87 -16.77 11.25
N THR A 22 -15.70 -16.45 10.26
CA THR A 22 -17.14 -16.28 10.45
C THR A 22 -17.82 -17.64 10.64
N ALA A 23 -17.53 -18.61 9.78
CA ALA A 23 -18.09 -19.96 9.85
C ALA A 23 -17.71 -20.68 11.15
N LYS A 24 -16.48 -20.50 11.64
CA LYS A 24 -15.98 -21.05 12.92
C LYS A 24 -16.90 -20.74 14.11
N LYS A 25 -17.63 -19.62 14.09
CA LYS A 25 -18.57 -19.25 15.16
C LYS A 25 -19.80 -20.15 15.22
N TYR A 26 -20.11 -20.86 14.14
CA TYR A 26 -21.33 -21.64 13.97
C TYR A 26 -21.07 -23.14 13.77
N LEU A 27 -19.81 -23.55 13.61
CA LEU A 27 -19.42 -24.92 13.34
C LEU A 27 -18.65 -25.53 14.52
N SER A 28 -18.78 -26.85 14.72
CA SER A 28 -18.11 -27.58 15.79
C SER A 28 -16.66 -27.96 15.48
N ASN A 29 -16.23 -27.89 14.22
CA ASN A 29 -14.89 -28.25 13.74
C ASN A 29 -13.90 -27.07 13.80
N GLY A 30 -13.90 -26.36 14.92
CA GLY A 30 -13.14 -25.11 15.09
C GLY A 30 -11.62 -25.29 15.03
N GLU A 31 -11.10 -26.48 15.35
CA GLU A 31 -9.67 -26.80 15.27
C GLU A 31 -9.21 -26.98 13.83
N GLU A 32 -9.97 -27.71 13.01
CA GLU A 32 -9.69 -27.91 11.59
C GLU A 32 -9.71 -26.58 10.84
N ILE A 33 -10.70 -25.73 11.14
CA ILE A 33 -10.77 -24.38 10.57
C ILE A 33 -9.52 -23.57 10.90
N ASN A 34 -9.00 -23.66 12.14
CA ASN A 34 -7.78 -22.94 12.52
C ASN A 34 -6.55 -23.43 11.74
N LYS A 35 -6.43 -24.73 11.48
CA LYS A 35 -5.33 -25.28 10.68
C LYS A 35 -5.34 -24.72 9.27
N VAL A 36 -6.52 -24.69 8.62
CA VAL A 36 -6.67 -24.09 7.28
C VAL A 36 -6.36 -22.59 7.30
N VAL A 37 -6.83 -21.85 8.30
CA VAL A 37 -6.52 -20.42 8.44
C VAL A 37 -5.02 -20.20 8.63
N GLN A 38 -4.32 -21.05 9.38
CA GLN A 38 -2.86 -20.97 9.54
C GLN A 38 -2.12 -21.21 8.22
N GLU A 39 -2.54 -22.20 7.42
CA GLU A 39 -1.98 -22.47 6.10
C GLU A 39 -2.17 -21.28 5.16
N PHE A 40 -3.39 -20.72 5.11
CA PHE A 40 -3.69 -19.52 4.33
C PHE A 40 -2.88 -18.30 4.78
N ASN A 41 -2.69 -18.09 6.09
CA ASN A 41 -1.83 -17.02 6.58
C ASN A 41 -0.37 -17.21 6.15
N ARG A 42 0.14 -18.44 6.15
CA ARG A 42 1.50 -18.74 5.68
C ARG A 42 1.64 -18.45 4.18
N GLU A 43 0.70 -18.91 3.36
CA GLU A 43 0.69 -18.64 1.92
C GLU A 43 0.60 -17.12 1.65
N ARG A 44 -0.30 -16.42 2.34
CA ARG A 44 -0.43 -14.96 2.29
C ARG A 44 0.90 -14.28 2.57
N GLN A 45 1.60 -14.70 3.63
CA GLN A 45 2.86 -14.08 4.00
C GLN A 45 3.95 -14.27 2.95
N LEU A 46 4.01 -15.43 2.29
CA LEU A 46 4.95 -15.67 1.19
C LEU A 46 4.69 -14.73 0.01
N LEU A 47 3.42 -14.56 -0.37
CA LEU A 47 3.01 -13.64 -1.44
C LEU A 47 3.31 -12.18 -1.09
N VAL A 48 3.08 -11.78 0.17
CA VAL A 48 3.44 -10.45 0.67
C VAL A 48 4.95 -10.25 0.61
N ASN A 49 5.74 -11.20 1.13
CA ASN A 49 7.20 -11.09 1.10
C ASN A 49 7.72 -10.92 -0.33
N GLU A 50 7.18 -11.67 -1.31
CA GLU A 50 7.52 -11.51 -2.72
C GLU A 50 7.13 -10.12 -3.26
N LEU A 51 5.93 -9.64 -2.93
CA LEU A 51 5.39 -8.36 -3.41
C LEU A 51 6.21 -7.15 -2.95
N TYR A 52 6.77 -7.20 -1.75
CA TYR A 52 7.52 -6.11 -1.13
C TYR A 52 9.05 -6.34 -1.13
N ALA A 53 9.53 -7.47 -1.68
CA ALA A 53 10.94 -7.86 -1.63
C ALA A 53 11.91 -6.84 -2.24
N ASN A 54 11.44 -6.07 -3.23
CA ASN A 54 12.28 -5.14 -3.98
C ASN A 54 12.06 -3.67 -3.58
N ASP A 55 11.27 -3.39 -2.55
CA ASP A 55 10.95 -2.02 -2.15
C ASP A 55 12.19 -1.19 -1.85
N HIS A 56 13.20 -1.78 -1.19
CA HIS A 56 14.43 -1.06 -0.85
C HIS A 56 15.30 -0.74 -2.07
N TYR A 57 15.14 -1.47 -3.18
CA TYR A 57 15.82 -1.16 -4.44
C TYR A 57 15.08 -0.10 -5.24
N ILE A 58 13.75 -0.10 -5.19
CA ILE A 58 12.90 0.85 -5.92
C ILE A 58 12.85 2.20 -5.21
N TYR A 59 12.88 2.20 -3.88
CA TYR A 59 12.76 3.41 -3.06
C TYR A 59 13.73 4.53 -3.45
N PRO A 60 15.05 4.32 -3.62
CA PRO A 60 15.96 5.40 -4.00
C PRO A 60 15.58 6.09 -5.31
N ILE A 61 15.09 5.33 -6.30
CA ILE A 61 14.64 5.85 -7.61
C ILE A 61 13.37 6.70 -7.42
N ALA A 62 12.41 6.17 -6.67
CA ALA A 62 11.18 6.90 -6.37
C ALA A 62 11.45 8.16 -5.55
N LYS A 63 12.42 8.11 -4.63
CA LYS A 63 12.87 9.24 -3.81
C LYS A 63 13.48 10.33 -4.69
N GLU A 64 14.39 9.99 -5.59
CA GLU A 64 15.00 10.95 -6.53
C GLU A 64 13.94 11.72 -7.32
N HIS A 65 12.90 11.02 -7.81
CA HIS A 65 11.79 11.68 -8.49
C HIS A 65 11.02 12.63 -7.55
N MET A 66 10.66 12.16 -6.35
CA MET A 66 9.95 12.99 -5.37
C MET A 66 10.78 14.18 -4.86
N GLU A 67 12.12 14.07 -4.82
CA GLU A 67 13.02 15.16 -4.45
C GLU A 67 12.90 16.34 -5.43
N THR A 68 12.59 16.08 -6.71
CA THR A 68 12.32 17.14 -7.68
C THR A 68 11.04 17.94 -7.37
N LEU A 69 10.17 17.42 -6.50
CA LEU A 69 8.88 18.01 -6.12
C LEU A 69 8.91 18.68 -4.73
N VAL A 70 10.06 18.69 -4.05
CA VAL A 70 10.20 19.30 -2.72
C VAL A 70 9.90 20.79 -2.78
N ASP A 71 9.17 21.27 -1.76
CA ASP A 71 8.66 22.63 -1.60
C ASP A 71 7.74 23.13 -2.74
N GLN A 72 7.32 22.24 -3.64
CA GLN A 72 6.32 22.56 -4.65
C GLN A 72 4.89 22.31 -4.14
N GLU A 73 3.95 23.11 -4.64
CA GLU A 73 2.53 22.95 -4.36
C GLU A 73 1.90 22.00 -5.39
N LEU A 74 1.64 20.76 -4.97
CA LEU A 74 1.04 19.73 -5.82
C LEU A 74 -0.49 19.83 -5.71
N GLY A 75 -1.13 20.22 -6.80
CA GLY A 75 -2.59 20.22 -6.96
C GLY A 75 -3.13 18.83 -7.33
N ALA A 76 -4.41 18.76 -7.70
CA ALA A 76 -5.09 17.49 -7.94
C ALA A 76 -4.44 16.63 -9.03
N GLU A 77 -4.05 17.23 -10.15
CA GLU A 77 -3.44 16.49 -11.26
C GLU A 77 -2.04 16.00 -10.92
N GLN A 78 -1.18 16.84 -10.34
CA GLN A 78 0.16 16.43 -9.94
C GLN A 78 0.14 15.35 -8.84
N GLN A 79 -0.84 15.40 -7.93
CA GLN A 79 -1.04 14.33 -6.94
C GLN A 79 -1.45 12.99 -7.58
N LYS A 80 -2.29 13.03 -8.62
CA LYS A 80 -2.67 11.81 -9.37
C LYS A 80 -1.48 11.25 -10.14
N GLU A 81 -0.71 12.11 -10.80
CA GLU A 81 0.51 11.74 -11.53
C GLU A 81 1.53 11.11 -10.58
N LEU A 82 1.80 11.72 -9.43
CA LEU A 82 2.69 11.15 -8.42
C LEU A 82 2.19 9.80 -7.91
N LEU A 83 0.89 9.67 -7.65
CA LEU A 83 0.31 8.40 -7.21
C LEU A 83 0.51 7.30 -8.27
N GLU A 84 0.25 7.61 -9.54
CA GLU A 84 0.41 6.62 -10.60
C GLU A 84 1.89 6.26 -10.82
N TYR A 85 2.79 7.25 -10.78
CA TYR A 85 4.23 7.01 -10.82
C TYR A 85 4.70 6.04 -9.72
N LEU A 86 4.24 6.23 -8.47
CA LEU A 86 4.59 5.35 -7.36
C LEU A 86 4.02 3.93 -7.59
N LYS A 87 2.76 3.83 -8.01
CA LYS A 87 2.11 2.56 -8.33
C LYS A 87 2.85 1.79 -9.42
N GLU A 88 3.26 2.46 -10.48
CA GLU A 88 4.00 1.88 -11.59
C GLU A 88 5.40 1.45 -11.15
N SER A 89 6.12 2.32 -10.45
CA SER A 89 7.49 2.07 -9.97
C SER A 89 7.56 0.85 -9.05
N PHE A 90 6.63 0.75 -8.09
CA PHE A 90 6.53 -0.39 -7.17
C PHE A 90 5.73 -1.57 -7.76
N GLY A 91 5.10 -1.38 -8.91
CA GLY A 91 4.37 -2.40 -9.66
C GLY A 91 3.07 -2.90 -8.99
N ARG A 92 2.52 -2.17 -8.01
CA ARG A 92 1.36 -2.57 -7.19
C ARG A 92 0.50 -1.36 -6.78
N ASN A 93 -0.78 -1.60 -6.51
CA ASN A 93 -1.73 -0.53 -6.20
C ASN A 93 -1.64 -0.08 -4.76
N ALA A 94 -1.51 -1.03 -3.83
CA ALA A 94 -1.48 -0.76 -2.41
C ALA A 94 -0.05 -0.46 -1.92
N ALA A 95 0.09 0.57 -1.09
CA ALA A 95 1.34 0.90 -0.45
C ALA A 95 1.75 -0.14 0.60
N THR A 96 0.77 -0.77 1.26
CA THR A 96 0.96 -1.83 2.26
C THR A 96 0.03 -3.00 1.99
N ASP A 97 0.25 -4.13 2.66
CA ASP A 97 -0.48 -5.39 2.48
C ASP A 97 -1.95 -5.34 2.97
N GLY A 98 -2.48 -4.16 3.26
CA GLY A 98 -3.87 -3.90 3.61
C GLY A 98 -4.71 -3.38 2.43
N LYS A 99 -5.98 -3.80 2.37
CA LYS A 99 -6.92 -3.54 1.26
C LYS A 99 -7.25 -2.07 0.97
N THR A 100 -6.90 -1.15 1.88
CA THR A 100 -7.33 0.26 1.83
C THR A 100 -6.19 1.26 1.60
N SER A 101 -4.96 0.77 1.47
CA SER A 101 -3.75 1.60 1.44
C SER A 101 -3.37 2.08 0.03
N THR A 102 -4.34 2.43 -0.82
CA THR A 102 -4.13 2.68 -2.26
C THR A 102 -3.98 4.16 -2.63
N GLY A 103 -4.32 5.07 -1.72
CA GLY A 103 -4.22 6.52 -1.94
C GLY A 103 -2.82 7.08 -1.71
N LEU A 104 -2.56 8.27 -2.24
CA LEU A 104 -1.25 8.94 -2.14
C LEU A 104 -0.76 9.08 -0.70
N ASN A 105 -1.64 9.45 0.22
CA ASN A 105 -1.30 9.56 1.65
C ASN A 105 -0.76 8.25 2.25
N ALA A 106 -1.24 7.08 1.79
CA ALA A 106 -0.73 5.80 2.26
C ALA A 106 0.68 5.52 1.70
N TRP A 107 0.92 5.88 0.44
CA TRP A 107 2.24 5.80 -0.19
C TRP A 107 3.24 6.71 0.51
N LEU A 108 2.93 7.99 0.71
CA LEU A 108 3.84 8.92 1.38
C LEU A 108 4.22 8.44 2.78
N LYS A 109 3.27 7.89 3.54
CA LYS A 109 3.53 7.28 4.86
C LYS A 109 4.42 6.04 4.76
N LYS A 110 4.15 5.11 3.82
CA LYS A 110 4.97 3.91 3.62
C LYS A 110 6.42 4.28 3.28
N LEU A 111 6.60 5.30 2.45
CA LEU A 111 7.90 5.76 2.00
C LEU A 111 8.59 6.70 3.00
N ASN A 112 7.95 6.97 4.15
CA ASN A 112 8.46 7.82 5.23
C ASN A 112 8.78 9.27 4.77
N VAL A 113 7.95 9.79 3.85
CA VAL A 113 8.04 11.17 3.34
C VAL A 113 7.50 12.13 4.41
N VAL A 114 8.15 13.29 4.55
CA VAL A 114 7.65 14.41 5.37
C VAL A 114 6.90 15.36 4.45
N TYR A 115 5.64 15.62 4.77
CA TYR A 115 4.75 16.43 3.93
C TYR A 115 3.68 17.12 4.76
N THR A 116 3.08 18.14 4.16
CA THR A 116 1.93 18.86 4.71
C THR A 116 0.81 18.94 3.68
N TRP A 117 -0.42 19.01 4.19
CA TRP A 117 -1.60 19.27 3.39
C TRP A 117 -2.09 20.68 3.72
N LYS A 118 -2.30 21.51 2.70
CA LYS A 118 -2.89 22.84 2.82
C LYS A 118 -4.27 22.85 2.19
N SER A 119 -5.28 23.23 2.96
CA SER A 119 -6.60 23.55 2.42
C SER A 119 -6.53 24.88 1.68
N VAL A 120 -7.12 24.95 0.50
CA VAL A 120 -7.25 26.19 -0.28
C VAL A 120 -8.69 26.66 -0.14
N GLU A 121 -8.91 27.92 0.24
CA GLU A 121 -10.26 28.49 0.30
C GLU A 121 -10.94 28.37 -1.07
N ASN A 122 -12.19 27.89 -1.07
CA ASN A 122 -13.00 27.61 -2.28
C ASN A 122 -12.48 26.47 -3.19
N SER A 123 -11.68 25.54 -2.65
CA SER A 123 -11.31 24.30 -3.34
C SER A 123 -11.71 23.07 -2.52
N ASP A 124 -12.37 22.12 -3.16
CA ASP A 124 -12.65 20.80 -2.57
C ASP A 124 -11.40 19.90 -2.49
N TRP A 125 -10.27 20.36 -3.06
CA TRP A 125 -9.02 19.61 -3.12
C TRP A 125 -7.91 20.30 -2.32
N ALA A 126 -7.30 19.57 -1.39
CA ALA A 126 -6.16 20.05 -0.61
C ALA A 126 -4.87 19.95 -1.43
N THR A 127 -4.01 20.96 -1.30
CA THR A 127 -2.67 20.98 -1.91
C THR A 127 -1.71 20.17 -1.04
N LEU A 128 -0.87 19.36 -1.68
CA LEU A 128 0.21 18.61 -1.03
C LEU A 128 1.54 19.37 -1.18
N ILE A 129 2.32 19.46 -0.12
CA ILE A 129 3.70 19.96 -0.15
C ILE A 129 4.61 18.93 0.52
N ILE A 130 5.58 18.40 -0.23
CA ILE A 130 6.63 17.53 0.30
C ILE A 130 7.77 18.43 0.79
N THR A 131 8.24 18.21 2.02
CA THR A 131 9.26 19.07 2.64
C THR A 131 10.58 18.34 2.90
N ASP A 132 10.53 17.03 3.16
CA ASP A 132 11.73 16.24 3.46
C ASP A 132 11.45 14.72 3.37
N PHE A 133 12.47 13.90 3.60
CA PHE A 133 12.40 12.44 3.65
C PHE A 133 13.14 11.89 4.87
N ASN A 134 12.45 11.08 5.66
CA ASN A 134 13.10 10.33 6.72
C ASN A 134 13.75 9.05 6.16
N PRO A 135 14.66 8.40 6.93
CA PRO A 135 15.23 7.12 6.54
C PRO A 135 14.15 6.07 6.23
N PHE A 136 14.31 5.34 5.12
CA PHE A 136 13.34 4.32 4.72
C PHE A 136 13.23 3.22 5.77
N LYS A 137 11.99 2.91 6.15
CA LYS A 137 11.69 1.80 7.07
C LYS A 137 11.33 0.57 6.25
N LYS A 138 12.17 -0.46 6.36
CA LYS A 138 11.89 -1.78 5.78
C LYS A 138 10.65 -2.40 6.43
#